data_AF-A0A0M8XIZ8-F1
#
_entry.id   AF-A0A0M8XIZ8-F1
#
_cell.length_a   1.000
_cell.length_b   1.000
_cell.length_c   1.000
_cell.angle_alpha   90.00
_cell.angle_beta   90.00
_cell.angle_gamma   90.00
#
_symmetry.space_group_name_H-M   'P 1'
#
loop_
_entity.id
_entity.type
_entity.pdbx_description
1 polymer ?
#
loop_
_entity_poly.entity_id
_entity_poly.type
_entity_poly.pdbx_seq_one_letter_code
_entity_poly.pdbx_strand_id
1 'polypeptide(L)'
;EGVERENRLLLVAHHLVVDVVSWRIILEDLDTLAQQLRDGQEPALPAKTSSWQQWADRLHEESRGTDTLREHTYWARQSAPTTTLPADGPTHPNTIGHSRVHEAVLDAEHARALLQDLPAVFNTQVNDALLTAVASAIGHWTG
;
A
#
# COMPACT_ATOMS: atom_id res chain seq x y z
N GLU A 1 -14.03 41.67 6.63
CA GLU A 1 -13.31 40.73 5.75
C GLU A 1 -13.66 39.31 6.20
N GLY A 2 -14.32 38.55 5.35
CA GLY A 2 -14.80 37.21 5.68
C GLY A 2 -13.67 36.21 5.57
N VAL A 3 -13.37 35.50 6.65
CA VAL A 3 -12.52 34.30 6.61
C VAL A 3 -13.19 33.32 5.65
N GLU A 4 -12.55 33.02 4.52
CA GLU A 4 -12.97 31.91 3.67
C GLU A 4 -13.02 30.66 4.56
N ARG A 5 -14.23 30.15 4.81
CA ARG A 5 -14.39 28.85 5.45
C ARG A 5 -13.88 27.83 4.46
N GLU A 6 -12.70 27.28 4.71
CA GLU A 6 -12.22 26.10 4.01
C GLU A 6 -13.25 24.98 4.17
N ASN A 7 -13.92 24.63 3.08
CA ASN A 7 -14.83 23.48 3.07
C ASN A 7 -13.98 22.22 3.18
N ARG A 8 -13.94 21.62 4.37
CA ARG A 8 -13.20 20.38 4.64
C ARG A 8 -14.14 19.19 4.62
N LEU A 9 -13.80 18.17 3.84
CA LEU A 9 -14.50 16.88 3.80
C LEU A 9 -13.61 15.80 4.43
N LEU A 10 -14.14 15.08 5.42
CA LEU A 10 -13.48 13.92 6.02
C LEU A 10 -14.20 12.65 5.57
N LEU A 11 -13.47 11.73 4.95
CA LEU A 11 -13.94 10.40 4.58
C LEU A 11 -13.30 9.37 5.51
N VAL A 12 -14.12 8.53 6.13
CA VAL A 12 -13.66 7.43 6.98
C VAL A 12 -14.32 6.15 6.52
N ALA A 13 -13.51 5.14 6.21
CA ALA A 13 -13.95 3.81 5.86
C ALA A 13 -13.11 2.78 6.63
N HIS A 14 -13.74 1.69 7.05
CA HIS A 14 -13.05 0.62 7.75
C HIS A 14 -12.11 -0.11 6.77
N HIS A 15 -10.89 -0.45 7.20
CA HIS A 15 -9.88 -1.11 6.35
C HIS A 15 -10.28 -2.51 5.84
N LEU A 16 -11.46 -3.02 6.26
CA LEU A 16 -12.04 -4.28 5.77
C LEU A 16 -12.67 -4.13 4.38
N VAL A 17 -12.99 -2.89 3.98
CA VAL A 17 -13.71 -2.62 2.72
C VAL A 17 -12.96 -1.66 1.79
N VAL A 18 -11.79 -1.16 2.23
CA VAL A 18 -10.95 -0.25 1.44
C VAL A 18 -9.47 -0.55 1.64
N ASP A 19 -8.69 -0.27 0.61
CA ASP A 19 -7.23 -0.24 0.60
C ASP A 19 -6.72 1.00 -0.15
N VAL A 20 -5.40 1.09 -0.35
CA VAL A 20 -4.78 2.25 -1.02
C VAL A 20 -5.25 2.42 -2.48
N VAL A 21 -5.60 1.33 -3.16
CA VAL A 21 -6.08 1.37 -4.55
C VAL A 21 -7.54 1.83 -4.59
N SER A 22 -8.35 1.33 -3.66
CA SER A 22 -9.76 1.71 -3.49
C SER A 22 -9.92 3.21 -3.26
N TRP A 23 -9.05 3.81 -2.44
CA TRP A 23 -9.09 5.26 -2.18
C TRP A 23 -8.86 6.08 -3.44
N ARG A 24 -7.94 5.66 -4.32
CA ARG A 24 -7.72 6.36 -5.59
C ARG A 24 -8.99 6.38 -6.43
N ILE A 25 -9.66 5.24 -6.58
CA ILE A 25 -10.93 5.11 -7.33
C ILE A 25 -12.03 5.97 -6.70
N ILE A 26 -12.20 5.90 -5.37
CA ILE A 26 -13.23 6.67 -4.66
C ILE A 26 -13.03 8.19 -4.86
N LEU A 27 -11.79 8.66 -4.80
CA LEU A 27 -11.48 10.07 -4.98
C LEU A 27 -11.65 10.53 -6.44
N GLU A 28 -11.25 9.72 -7.41
CA GLU A 28 -11.47 9.98 -8.85
C GLU A 28 -12.96 10.02 -9.20
N ASP A 29 -13.75 9.07 -8.70
CA ASP A 29 -15.20 9.02 -8.90
C ASP A 29 -15.89 10.21 -8.21
N LEU A 30 -15.47 10.57 -6.99
CA LEU A 30 -16.01 11.72 -6.27
C LEU A 30 -15.75 13.03 -7.02
N ASP A 31 -14.54 13.25 -7.53
CA ASP A 31 -14.20 14.44 -8.32
C ASP A 31 -15.00 14.48 -9.63
N THR A 32 -15.13 13.35 -10.32
CA THR A 32 -15.92 13.21 -11.55
C THR A 32 -17.38 13.58 -11.32
N LEU A 33 -18.01 13.00 -10.29
CA LEU A 33 -19.41 13.29 -9.94
C LEU A 33 -19.59 14.74 -9.52
N ALA A 34 -18.65 15.30 -8.75
CA ALA A 34 -18.71 16.69 -8.34
C ALA A 34 -18.62 17.65 -9.54
N GLN A 35 -17.81 17.32 -10.56
CA GLN A 35 -17.73 18.09 -11.80
C GLN A 35 -19.03 18.01 -12.59
N GLN A 36 -19.55 16.80 -12.85
CA GLN A 36 -20.81 16.60 -13.57
C GLN A 36 -21.97 17.36 -12.94
N LEU A 37 -22.10 17.29 -11.61
CA LEU A 37 -23.15 18.00 -10.87
C LEU A 37 -23.01 19.52 -10.95
N ARG A 38 -21.78 20.06 -10.91
CA ARG A 38 -21.55 21.51 -11.08
C ARG A 38 -21.93 21.97 -12.49
N ASP A 39 -21.69 21.14 -13.49
CA ASP A 39 -21.95 21.44 -14.90
C ASP A 39 -23.41 21.13 -15.31
N GLY A 40 -24.27 20.77 -14.35
CA GLY A 40 -25.68 20.43 -14.59
C GLY A 40 -25.89 19.15 -15.42
N GLN A 41 -24.87 18.29 -15.50
CA GLN A 41 -24.94 17.02 -16.20
C GLN A 41 -25.59 15.95 -15.32
N GLU A 42 -26.15 14.92 -15.96
CA GLU A 42 -26.62 13.74 -15.25
C GLU A 42 -25.44 12.92 -14.69
N PRO A 43 -25.42 12.58 -13.38
CA PRO A 43 -24.35 11.81 -12.77
C PRO A 43 -24.15 10.43 -13.42
N ALA A 44 -22.95 10.17 -13.93
CA ALA A 44 -22.59 8.90 -14.54
C ALA A 44 -21.13 8.53 -14.24
N LEU A 45 -20.95 7.30 -13.75
CA LEU A 45 -19.64 6.70 -13.51
C LEU A 45 -19.33 5.63 -14.58
N PRO A 46 -18.05 5.25 -14.74
CA PRO A 46 -17.67 4.11 -15.56
C PRO A 46 -18.41 2.82 -15.17
N ALA A 47 -18.48 1.88 -16.11
CA ALA A 47 -19.06 0.57 -15.85
C ALA A 47 -18.31 -0.14 -14.71
N LYS A 48 -19.06 -0.84 -13.85
CA LYS A 48 -18.49 -1.62 -12.75
C LYS A 48 -17.54 -2.70 -13.28
N THR A 49 -16.43 -2.88 -12.58
CA THR A 49 -15.56 -4.06 -12.73
C THR A 49 -16.18 -5.26 -12.01
N SER A 50 -15.44 -6.37 -11.96
CA SER A 50 -15.79 -7.52 -11.12
C SER A 50 -16.10 -7.08 -9.69
N SER A 51 -17.17 -7.60 -9.12
CA SER A 51 -17.53 -7.32 -7.73
C SER A 51 -16.56 -8.00 -6.76
N TRP A 52 -16.46 -7.46 -5.55
CA TRP A 52 -15.67 -8.09 -4.49
C TRP A 52 -16.12 -9.53 -4.21
N GLN A 53 -17.43 -9.81 -4.31
CA GLN A 53 -17.96 -11.16 -4.15
C GLN A 53 -17.45 -12.11 -5.24
N GLN A 54 -17.52 -11.69 -6.52
CA GLN A 54 -17.00 -12.49 -7.63
C GLN A 54 -15.49 -12.76 -7.47
N TRP A 55 -14.75 -11.75 -7.00
CA TRP A 55 -13.32 -11.90 -6.69
C TRP A 55 -13.07 -12.89 -5.55
N ALA A 56 -13.83 -12.80 -4.45
CA ALA A 56 -13.69 -13.68 -3.30
C ALA A 56 -14.03 -15.14 -3.65
N ASP A 57 -15.10 -15.37 -4.40
CA ASP A 57 -15.49 -16.70 -4.87
C ASP A 57 -14.41 -17.30 -5.78
N ARG A 58 -13.88 -16.48 -6.71
CA ARG A 58 -12.78 -16.90 -7.58
C ARG A 58 -11.50 -17.20 -6.81
N LEU A 59 -11.13 -16.37 -5.84
CA LEU A 59 -9.97 -16.59 -4.99
C LEU A 59 -10.09 -17.91 -4.19
N HIS A 60 -11.30 -18.21 -3.71
CA HIS A 60 -11.56 -19.48 -3.03
C HIS A 60 -11.36 -20.68 -3.97
N GLU A 61 -11.84 -20.60 -5.20
CA GLU A 61 -11.63 -21.63 -6.23
C GLU A 61 -10.13 -21.80 -6.55
N GLU A 62 -9.43 -20.70 -6.83
CA GLU A 62 -8.00 -20.69 -7.18
C GLU A 62 -7.10 -21.21 -6.04
N SER A 63 -7.50 -21.03 -4.79
CA SER A 63 -6.77 -21.58 -3.63
C SER A 63 -6.63 -23.11 -3.66
N ARG A 64 -7.53 -23.79 -4.40
CA ARG A 64 -7.56 -25.24 -4.57
C ARG A 64 -6.91 -25.70 -5.88
N GLY A 65 -6.48 -24.74 -6.72
CA GLY A 65 -5.86 -24.99 -8.01
C GLY A 65 -4.48 -25.64 -7.89
N THR A 66 -4.13 -26.48 -8.87
CA THR A 66 -2.82 -27.16 -8.92
C THR A 66 -1.66 -26.17 -8.96
N ASP A 67 -1.85 -25.01 -9.59
CA ASP A 67 -0.80 -23.99 -9.75
C ASP A 67 -0.43 -23.36 -8.41
N THR A 68 -1.43 -22.94 -7.63
CA THR A 68 -1.26 -22.47 -6.25
C THR A 68 -0.59 -23.53 -5.37
N LEU A 69 -0.99 -24.80 -5.51
CA LEU A 69 -0.38 -25.89 -4.74
C LEU A 69 1.08 -26.17 -5.13
N ARG A 70 1.50 -25.91 -6.37
CA ARG A 70 2.91 -26.04 -6.79
C ARG A 70 3.82 -25.06 -6.06
N GLU A 71 3.30 -23.90 -5.65
CA GLU A 71 4.06 -22.91 -4.89
C GLU A 71 4.36 -23.35 -3.45
N HIS A 72 3.66 -24.36 -2.92
CA HIS A 72 3.86 -24.84 -1.55
C HIS A 72 5.34 -25.14 -1.24
N THR A 73 6.05 -25.79 -2.16
CA THR A 73 7.47 -26.12 -1.97
C THR A 73 8.35 -24.88 -1.80
N TYR A 74 8.03 -23.80 -2.53
CA TYR A 74 8.73 -22.53 -2.39
C TYR A 74 8.47 -21.92 -1.00
N TRP A 75 7.21 -21.81 -0.60
CA TRP A 75 6.83 -21.23 0.70
C TRP A 75 7.34 -22.04 1.89
N ALA A 76 7.32 -23.37 1.82
CA ALA A 76 7.85 -24.23 2.86
C ALA A 76 9.35 -24.02 3.12
N ARG A 77 10.12 -23.65 2.09
CA ARG A 77 11.55 -23.32 2.24
C ARG A 77 11.77 -21.98 2.93
N GLN A 78 10.83 -21.04 2.79
CA GLN A 78 10.94 -19.71 3.38
C GLN A 78 10.67 -19.69 4.89
N SER A 79 9.96 -20.70 5.42
CA SER A 79 9.60 -20.84 6.84
C SER A 79 10.75 -21.28 7.76
N ALA A 80 12.01 -21.09 7.36
CA ALA A 80 13.17 -21.43 8.18
C ALA A 80 13.19 -20.60 9.47
N PRO A 81 13.71 -21.14 10.59
CA PRO A 81 13.88 -20.37 11.82
C PRO A 81 14.70 -19.10 11.57
N THR A 82 14.16 -17.96 12.00
CA THR A 82 14.82 -16.66 11.89
C THR A 82 15.36 -16.19 13.24
N THR A 83 16.31 -15.27 13.19
CA THR A 83 16.82 -14.60 14.39
C THR A 83 15.87 -13.47 14.77
N THR A 84 15.59 -13.34 16.07
CA THR A 84 14.80 -12.23 16.58
C THR A 84 15.58 -10.91 16.44
N LEU A 85 14.93 -9.86 15.94
CA LEU A 85 15.53 -8.53 15.94
C LEU A 85 15.75 -8.03 17.37
N PRO A 86 16.85 -7.31 17.65
CA PRO A 86 17.06 -6.70 18.95
C PRO A 86 15.96 -5.68 19.23
N ALA A 87 15.53 -5.58 20.49
CA ALA A 87 14.53 -4.62 20.92
C ALA A 87 15.01 -3.93 22.19
N ASP A 88 14.79 -2.62 22.26
CA ASP A 88 15.13 -1.84 23.44
C ASP A 88 14.06 -2.02 24.53
N GLY A 89 14.51 -2.23 25.76
CA GLY A 89 13.66 -2.21 26.96
C GLY A 89 12.85 -3.49 27.22
N PRO A 90 12.00 -3.47 28.27
CA PRO A 90 11.21 -4.63 28.66
C PRO A 90 10.06 -4.88 27.69
N THR A 91 9.61 -6.13 27.60
CA THR A 91 8.39 -6.49 26.88
C THR A 91 7.16 -5.90 27.58
N HIS A 92 6.61 -4.84 26.98
CA HIS A 92 5.36 -4.20 27.40
C HIS A 92 4.25 -4.43 26.37
N PRO A 93 2.97 -4.18 26.70
CA PRO A 93 1.90 -4.23 25.72
C PRO A 93 2.17 -3.29 24.54
N ASN A 94 2.35 -3.85 23.34
CA ASN A 94 2.59 -3.08 22.12
C ASN A 94 1.25 -2.69 21.47
N THR A 95 0.62 -1.62 21.96
CA THR A 95 -0.64 -1.10 21.41
C THR A 95 -0.39 0.04 20.43
N ILE A 96 -1.38 0.34 19.58
CA ILE A 96 -1.31 1.49 18.66
C ILE A 96 -1.05 2.82 19.41
N GLY A 97 -1.50 2.98 20.67
CA GLY A 97 -1.23 4.19 21.46
C GLY A 97 0.25 4.39 21.80
N HIS A 98 1.06 3.33 21.74
CA HIS A 98 2.51 3.39 21.97
C HIS A 98 3.31 3.60 20.67
N SER A 99 2.66 3.53 19.50
CA SER A 99 3.37 3.71 18.24
C SER A 99 3.90 5.13 18.10
N ARG A 100 5.06 5.26 17.47
CA ARG A 100 5.65 6.52 17.06
C ARG A 100 6.05 6.38 15.59
N VAL A 101 5.90 7.46 14.85
CA VAL A 101 6.24 7.52 13.44
C VAL A 101 7.48 8.39 13.29
N HIS A 102 8.51 7.82 12.65
CA HIS A 102 9.72 8.52 12.27
C HIS A 102 9.76 8.56 10.76
N GLU A 103 9.82 9.77 10.19
CA GLU A 103 9.78 10.00 8.75
C GLU A 103 11.10 10.61 8.28
N ALA A 104 11.56 10.12 7.12
CA ALA A 104 12.63 10.72 6.35
C ALA A 104 12.13 10.89 4.92
N VAL A 105 12.43 12.04 4.32
CA VAL A 105 11.97 12.40 2.98
C VAL A 105 13.19 12.59 2.09
N LEU A 106 13.20 11.91 0.95
CA LEU A 106 14.19 12.14 -0.10
C LEU A 106 13.81 13.41 -0.85
N ASP A 107 14.81 14.22 -1.20
CA ASP A 107 14.59 15.34 -2.11
C ASP A 107 14.22 14.83 -3.52
N ALA A 108 13.79 15.77 -4.38
CA ALA A 108 13.32 15.44 -5.72
C ALA A 108 14.42 14.80 -6.60
N GLU A 109 15.68 15.15 -6.38
CA GLU A 109 16.81 14.59 -7.15
C GLU A 109 17.01 13.11 -6.80
N HIS A 110 17.10 12.80 -5.51
CA HIS A 110 17.24 11.43 -5.02
C HIS A 110 16.01 10.58 -5.32
N ALA A 111 14.80 11.15 -5.20
CA ALA A 111 13.57 10.47 -5.56
C ALA A 111 13.51 10.13 -7.06
N ARG A 112 13.95 11.05 -7.94
CA ARG A 112 14.02 10.81 -9.39
C ARG A 112 15.03 9.70 -9.71
N ALA A 113 16.22 9.75 -9.09
CA ALA A 113 17.23 8.72 -9.28
C ALA A 113 16.71 7.33 -8.87
N LEU A 114 15.96 7.24 -7.78
CA LEU A 114 15.36 6.01 -7.29
C LEU A 114 14.22 5.49 -8.20
N LEU A 115 13.32 6.38 -8.64
CA LEU A 115 12.11 6.00 -9.37
C LEU A 115 12.34 5.77 -10.87
N GLN A 116 13.33 6.44 -11.47
CA GLN A 116 13.52 6.46 -12.92
C GLN A 116 14.87 5.90 -13.35
N ASP A 117 15.97 6.38 -12.76
CA ASP A 117 17.31 6.09 -13.27
C ASP A 117 17.78 4.68 -12.88
N LEU A 118 17.56 4.26 -11.62
CA LEU A 118 17.95 2.94 -11.11
C LEU A 118 17.27 1.76 -11.84
N PRO A 119 15.92 1.74 -11.99
CA PRO A 119 15.24 0.68 -12.73
C PRO A 119 15.76 0.49 -14.15
N ALA A 120 16.10 1.59 -14.84
CA ALA A 120 16.58 1.56 -16.22
C ALA A 120 17.98 0.96 -16.35
N VAL A 121 18.84 1.11 -15.33
CA VAL A 121 20.22 0.61 -15.35
C VAL A 121 20.31 -0.85 -14.91
N PHE A 122 19.54 -1.24 -13.88
CA PHE A 122 19.68 -2.56 -13.25
C PHE A 122 18.57 -3.55 -13.63
N ASN A 123 17.61 -3.15 -14.47
CA ASN A 123 16.43 -3.94 -14.81
C ASN A 123 15.67 -4.42 -13.55
N THR A 124 15.60 -3.55 -12.55
CA THR A 124 14.96 -3.77 -11.26
C THR A 124 13.68 -2.95 -11.14
N GLN A 125 12.83 -3.31 -10.20
CA GLN A 125 11.74 -2.46 -9.75
C GLN A 125 12.19 -1.61 -8.55
N VAL A 126 11.46 -0.52 -8.26
CA VAL A 126 11.73 0.33 -7.08
C VAL A 126 11.79 -0.49 -5.78
N ASN A 127 10.97 -1.55 -5.69
CA ASN A 127 10.94 -2.43 -4.53
C ASN A 127 12.27 -3.15 -4.31
N ASP A 128 13.03 -3.51 -5.35
CA ASP A 128 14.32 -4.20 -5.18
C ASP A 128 15.35 -3.27 -4.54
N ALA A 129 15.39 -2.00 -4.97
CA ALA A 129 16.26 -0.99 -4.40
C ALA A 129 15.91 -0.69 -2.94
N LEU A 130 14.61 -0.53 -2.65
CA LEU A 130 14.12 -0.30 -1.29
C LEU A 130 14.40 -1.49 -0.36
N LEU A 131 14.14 -2.72 -0.81
CA LEU A 131 14.42 -3.92 -0.02
C LEU A 131 15.92 -4.10 0.22
N THR A 132 16.77 -3.78 -0.77
CA THR A 132 18.23 -3.78 -0.60
C THR A 132 18.67 -2.77 0.45
N ALA A 133 18.12 -1.55 0.42
CA ALA A 133 18.43 -0.52 1.40
C ALA A 133 17.97 -0.93 2.82
N VAL A 134 16.77 -1.51 2.95
CA VAL A 134 16.26 -2.01 4.23
C VAL A 134 17.12 -3.15 4.76
N ALA A 135 17.46 -4.14 3.93
CA ALA A 135 18.33 -5.25 4.33
C ALA A 135 19.72 -4.75 4.76
N SER A 136 20.29 -3.79 4.02
CA SER A 136 21.57 -3.16 4.37
C SER A 136 21.48 -2.40 5.70
N ALA A 137 20.44 -1.59 5.90
CA ALA A 137 20.26 -0.82 7.12
C ALA A 137 20.07 -1.72 8.35
N ILE A 138 19.23 -2.76 8.24
CA ILE A 138 19.04 -3.75 9.30
C ILE A 138 20.36 -4.47 9.60
N GLY A 139 21.08 -4.93 8.58
CA GLY A 139 22.37 -5.62 8.75
C GLY A 139 23.39 -4.76 9.51
N HIS A 140 23.57 -3.51 9.10
CA HIS A 140 24.48 -2.58 9.81
C HIS A 140 24.02 -2.27 11.25
N TRP A 141 22.72 -2.24 11.50
CA TRP A 141 22.17 -1.94 12.83
C TRP A 141 22.27 -3.13 13.78
N THR A 142 22.05 -4.36 13.29
CA THR A 142 22.09 -5.57 14.14
C THR A 142 23.48 -6.14 14.37
N GLY A 143 24.48 -5.72 13.58
CA GLY A 143 25.86 -6.22 13.64
C GLY A 143 26.15 -7.27 12.58
#